data_AF-A0A8S3K463-F1
#
_entry.id   AF-A0A8S3K463-F1
#
_cell.length_a   1.000
_cell.length_b   1.000
_cell.length_c   1.000
_cell.angle_alpha   90.00
_cell.angle_beta   90.00
_cell.angle_gamma   90.00
#
_symmetry.space_group_name_H-M   'P 1'
#
loop_
_entity.id
_entity.type
_entity.pdbx_description
1 polymer ?
#
loop_
_entity_poly.entity_id
_entity_poly.type
_entity_poly.pdbx_seq_one_letter_code
_entity_poly.pdbx_strand_id
1 'polypeptide(L)'
;MNKRHEFLVRSKRWNGFQAIYDDTSIDSNKYSIKFPNVSLPDMAALRFAVSSEDGTFIGQSFIPIAHIRSGYRYVVLRNQMNIPINASSLFVFIRINIHIKSEDQEIAKKLVQPLMNQAIERNKLEQDSNKQTSCEDIVSKLSVRNHNTTSMESELMFREQTEKIPTYETK
;
A
#
# COMPACT_ATOMS: atom_id res chain seq x y z
N MET A 1 8.42 -32.18 -6.80
CA MET A 1 7.06 -32.50 -6.32
C MET A 1 6.09 -31.53 -6.99
N ASN A 2 5.30 -31.97 -7.98
CA ASN A 2 4.35 -31.10 -8.68
C ASN A 2 3.22 -30.71 -7.71
N LYS A 3 3.22 -29.46 -7.23
CA LYS A 3 2.14 -28.94 -6.40
C LYS A 3 0.95 -28.58 -7.31
N ARG A 4 0.00 -29.50 -7.44
CA ARG A 4 -1.32 -29.21 -8.00
C ARG A 4 -2.15 -28.54 -6.91
N HIS A 5 -2.58 -27.31 -7.16
CA HIS A 5 -3.50 -26.60 -6.27
C HIS A 5 -4.92 -26.80 -6.79
N GLU A 6 -5.82 -27.29 -5.93
CA GLU A 6 -7.23 -27.51 -6.24
C GLU A 6 -8.10 -26.64 -5.36
N PHE A 7 -9.10 -26.01 -5.98
CA PHE A 7 -10.07 -25.16 -5.30
C PHE A 7 -11.46 -25.56 -5.78
N LEU A 8 -12.40 -25.68 -4.86
CA LEU A 8 -13.76 -26.10 -5.14
C LEU A 8 -14.75 -25.01 -4.68
N VAL A 9 -15.63 -24.60 -5.59
CA VAL A 9 -16.78 -23.77 -5.26
C VAL A 9 -17.98 -24.67 -5.01
N ARG A 10 -18.71 -24.45 -3.90
CA ARG A 10 -19.88 -25.26 -3.56
C ARG A 10 -20.97 -25.15 -4.63
N SER A 11 -21.61 -26.28 -4.95
CA SER A 11 -22.72 -26.37 -5.90
C SER A 11 -23.91 -25.51 -5.48
N LYS A 12 -24.58 -24.90 -6.47
CA LYS A 12 -25.89 -24.24 -6.29
C LYS A 12 -26.96 -25.24 -6.70
N ARG A 13 -27.83 -25.62 -5.76
CA ARG A 13 -28.92 -26.55 -6.02
C ARG A 13 -29.91 -25.94 -7.02
N TRP A 14 -30.43 -26.76 -7.93
CA TRP A 14 -31.52 -26.42 -8.85
C TRP A 14 -31.25 -25.29 -9.86
N ASN A 15 -29.98 -24.91 -10.10
CA ASN A 15 -29.62 -23.83 -11.03
C ASN A 15 -28.68 -24.33 -12.14
N GLY A 16 -29.25 -24.83 -13.24
CA GLY A 16 -28.48 -25.33 -14.40
C GLY A 16 -28.32 -24.34 -15.56
N PHE A 17 -29.12 -23.26 -15.60
CA PHE A 17 -29.15 -22.32 -16.73
C PHE A 17 -28.23 -21.11 -16.51
N GLN A 18 -28.35 -20.43 -15.36
CA GLN A 18 -27.53 -19.27 -15.01
C GLN A 18 -27.17 -19.32 -13.52
N ALA A 19 -26.24 -20.20 -13.15
CA ALA A 19 -25.72 -20.24 -11.79
C ALA A 19 -24.79 -19.04 -11.54
N ILE A 20 -25.17 -18.17 -10.60
CA ILE A 20 -24.36 -17.03 -10.18
C ILE A 20 -23.60 -17.40 -8.90
N TYR A 21 -22.27 -17.37 -9.00
CA TYR A 21 -21.34 -17.59 -7.89
C TYR A 21 -20.67 -16.26 -7.56
N ASP A 22 -21.45 -15.34 -7.04
CA ASP A 22 -20.97 -14.05 -6.57
C ASP A 22 -21.20 -13.92 -5.07
N ASP A 23 -20.37 -13.13 -4.42
CA ASP A 23 -20.64 -12.64 -3.08
C ASP A 23 -20.95 -11.15 -3.21
N THR A 24 -22.21 -10.77 -2.98
CA THR A 24 -22.64 -9.35 -3.00
C THR A 24 -21.91 -8.50 -1.96
N SER A 25 -21.15 -9.13 -1.05
CA SER A 25 -20.23 -8.46 -0.16
C SER A 25 -18.82 -8.44 -0.76
N ILE A 26 -18.40 -7.26 -1.25
CA ILE A 26 -17.06 -6.99 -1.80
C ILE A 26 -15.92 -7.48 -0.87
N ASP A 27 -16.19 -7.55 0.43
CA ASP A 27 -15.19 -7.82 1.47
C ASP A 27 -15.01 -9.30 1.82
N SER A 28 -15.98 -10.16 1.50
CA SER A 28 -15.92 -11.58 1.92
C SER A 28 -14.95 -12.40 1.09
N ASN A 29 -14.66 -11.97 -0.16
CA ASN A 29 -13.73 -12.61 -1.10
C ASN A 29 -13.94 -14.15 -1.20
N LYS A 30 -15.16 -14.64 -0.92
CA LYS A 30 -15.47 -16.04 -0.65
C LYS A 30 -15.30 -16.96 -1.87
N TYR A 31 -15.60 -16.42 -3.05
CA TYR A 31 -15.48 -17.13 -4.32
C TYR A 31 -14.22 -16.75 -5.10
N SER A 32 -13.37 -15.91 -4.52
CA SER A 32 -12.12 -15.45 -5.14
C SER A 32 -10.98 -16.39 -4.79
N ILE A 33 -10.51 -17.10 -5.82
CA ILE A 33 -9.40 -18.03 -5.73
C ILE A 33 -8.10 -17.27 -5.97
N LYS A 34 -7.19 -17.29 -4.99
CA LYS A 34 -5.90 -16.60 -5.05
C LYS A 34 -4.76 -17.59 -5.22
N PHE A 35 -3.91 -17.33 -6.22
CA PHE A 35 -2.63 -18.01 -6.41
C PHE A 35 -1.52 -17.00 -6.06
N PRO A 36 -0.95 -17.03 -4.84
CA PRO A 36 -0.08 -15.96 -4.34
C PRO A 36 1.27 -15.89 -5.06
N ASN A 37 1.77 -17.02 -5.56
CA ASN A 37 3.03 -17.12 -6.29
C ASN A 37 2.93 -18.20 -7.37
N VAL A 38 3.34 -17.84 -8.58
CA VAL A 38 3.50 -18.75 -9.72
C VAL A 38 4.92 -18.55 -10.26
N SER A 39 5.85 -19.41 -9.84
CA SER A 39 7.27 -19.25 -10.16
C SER A 39 7.60 -19.42 -11.65
N LEU A 40 6.83 -20.26 -12.37
CA LEU A 40 7.05 -20.55 -13.78
C LEU A 40 5.74 -20.38 -14.58
N PRO A 41 5.36 -19.14 -14.93
CA PRO A 41 4.13 -18.86 -15.67
C PRO A 41 4.05 -19.58 -17.03
N ASP A 42 5.18 -19.72 -17.72
CA ASP A 42 5.24 -20.34 -19.05
C ASP A 42 4.97 -21.85 -19.04
N MET A 43 5.20 -22.50 -17.91
CA MET A 43 4.92 -23.93 -17.70
C MET A 43 3.63 -24.18 -16.92
N ALA A 44 2.93 -23.12 -16.53
CA ALA A 44 1.72 -23.21 -15.73
C ALA A 44 0.47 -23.04 -16.61
N ALA A 45 -0.59 -23.77 -16.25
CA ALA A 45 -1.91 -23.61 -16.85
C ALA A 45 -2.98 -23.54 -15.76
N LEU A 46 -3.98 -22.70 -15.99
CA LEU A 46 -5.20 -22.64 -15.19
C LEU A 46 -6.23 -23.58 -15.80
N ARG A 47 -6.75 -24.51 -14.99
CA ARG A 47 -7.83 -25.41 -15.38
C ARG A 47 -9.11 -25.02 -14.65
N PHE A 48 -10.16 -24.75 -15.43
CA PHE A 48 -11.53 -24.71 -14.94
C PHE A 48 -12.16 -26.09 -15.18
N ALA A 49 -12.80 -26.64 -14.17
CA ALA A 49 -13.56 -27.88 -14.31
C ALA A 49 -14.91 -27.69 -13.61
N VAL A 50 -15.98 -28.13 -14.28
CA VAL A 50 -17.35 -28.01 -13.81
C VAL A 50 -17.94 -29.41 -13.74
N SER A 51 -18.53 -29.72 -12.59
CA SER A 51 -19.23 -30.97 -12.32
C SER A 51 -20.60 -30.69 -11.73
N SER A 52 -21.53 -31.62 -11.94
CA SER A 52 -22.85 -31.62 -11.29
C SER A 52 -22.71 -31.84 -9.78
N GLU A 53 -23.80 -31.65 -9.03
CA GLU A 53 -23.91 -31.98 -7.61
C GLU A 53 -23.59 -33.47 -7.35
N ASP A 54 -23.95 -34.35 -8.30
CA ASP A 54 -23.68 -35.80 -8.22
C ASP A 54 -22.24 -36.18 -8.61
N GLY A 55 -21.36 -35.20 -8.85
CA GLY A 55 -19.98 -35.42 -9.29
C GLY A 55 -19.81 -35.73 -10.78
N THR A 56 -20.91 -35.78 -11.55
CA THR A 56 -20.85 -36.00 -13.01
C THR A 56 -20.11 -34.86 -13.71
N PHE A 57 -19.13 -35.19 -14.55
CA PHE A 57 -18.35 -34.21 -15.30
C PHE A 57 -19.21 -33.50 -16.36
N ILE A 58 -19.27 -32.17 -16.32
CA ILE A 58 -19.98 -31.35 -17.30
C ILE A 58 -19.01 -30.85 -18.37
N GLY A 59 -17.89 -30.25 -17.95
CA GLY A 59 -16.93 -29.68 -18.87
C GLY A 59 -15.70 -29.10 -18.20
N GLN A 60 -14.70 -28.77 -19.01
CA GLN A 60 -13.43 -28.19 -18.58
C GLN A 60 -12.91 -27.14 -19.56
N SER A 61 -12.01 -26.28 -19.09
CA SER A 61 -11.26 -25.37 -19.95
C SER A 61 -9.85 -25.18 -19.39
N PHE A 62 -8.87 -25.17 -20.28
CA PHE A 62 -7.46 -24.97 -19.95
C PHE A 62 -6.97 -23.67 -20.58
N ILE A 63 -6.38 -22.81 -19.76
CA ILE A 63 -5.80 -21.53 -20.19
C ILE A 63 -4.35 -21.49 -19.70
N PRO A 64 -3.35 -21.46 -20.60
CA PRO A 64 -1.96 -21.24 -20.22
C PRO A 64 -1.81 -19.90 -19.49
N ILE A 65 -1.06 -19.87 -18.39
CA ILE A 65 -0.89 -18.65 -17.60
C ILE A 65 -0.17 -17.56 -18.42
N ALA A 66 0.78 -17.93 -19.28
CA ALA A 66 1.45 -17.00 -20.19
C ALA A 66 0.49 -16.23 -21.12
N HIS A 67 -0.69 -16.78 -21.42
CA HIS A 67 -1.64 -16.19 -22.37
C HIS A 67 -2.88 -15.58 -21.70
N ILE A 68 -3.01 -15.72 -20.38
CA ILE A 68 -4.17 -15.19 -19.66
C ILE A 68 -4.05 -13.66 -19.53
N ARG A 69 -5.19 -12.97 -19.58
CA ARG A 69 -5.24 -11.51 -19.44
C ARG A 69 -6.22 -11.13 -18.35
N SER A 70 -5.90 -10.08 -17.59
CA SER A 70 -6.81 -9.54 -16.57
C SER A 70 -8.13 -9.06 -17.17
N GLY A 71 -9.18 -9.00 -16.34
CA GLY A 71 -10.52 -8.51 -16.69
C GLY A 71 -11.60 -9.60 -16.70
N TYR A 72 -12.81 -9.20 -17.07
CA TYR A 72 -13.97 -10.08 -17.24
C TYR A 72 -13.87 -10.85 -18.56
N ARG A 73 -14.09 -12.17 -18.52
CA ARG A 73 -13.98 -13.05 -19.70
C ARG A 73 -14.98 -14.19 -19.65
N TYR A 74 -15.46 -14.58 -20.84
CA TYR A 74 -16.12 -15.86 -21.03
C TYR A 74 -15.09 -16.96 -21.28
N VAL A 75 -15.22 -18.05 -20.54
CA VAL A 75 -14.41 -19.26 -20.67
C VAL A 75 -15.32 -20.36 -21.17
N VAL A 76 -15.18 -20.70 -22.45
CA VAL A 76 -15.96 -21.78 -23.09
C VAL A 76 -15.54 -23.12 -22.49
N LEU A 77 -16.52 -23.92 -22.07
CA LEU A 77 -16.30 -25.25 -21.56
C LEU A 77 -16.19 -26.25 -22.72
N ARG A 78 -15.33 -27.24 -22.51
CA ARG A 78 -15.00 -28.30 -23.46
C ARG A 78 -15.21 -29.65 -22.80
N ASN A 79 -15.55 -30.65 -23.59
CA ASN A 79 -15.69 -32.03 -23.10
C ASN A 79 -14.32 -32.69 -22.87
N GLN A 80 -14.32 -33.99 -22.56
CA GLN A 80 -13.10 -34.77 -22.33
C GLN A 80 -12.21 -34.85 -23.59
N MET A 81 -12.80 -34.79 -24.77
CA MET A 81 -12.11 -34.78 -26.07
C MET A 81 -11.66 -33.36 -26.49
N ASN A 82 -11.75 -32.37 -25.59
CA ASN A 82 -11.40 -30.98 -25.85
C ASN A 82 -12.26 -30.30 -26.94
N ILE A 83 -13.46 -30.83 -27.20
CA ILE A 83 -14.45 -30.28 -28.12
C ILE A 83 -15.33 -29.26 -27.36
N PRO A 84 -15.53 -28.04 -27.88
CA PRO A 84 -16.42 -27.05 -27.28
C PRO A 84 -17.83 -27.58 -27.06
N ILE A 85 -18.41 -27.31 -25.89
CA ILE A 85 -19.80 -27.63 -25.57
C ILE A 85 -20.64 -26.41 -25.89
N ASN A 86 -21.65 -26.59 -26.75
CA ASN A 86 -22.54 -25.51 -27.17
C ASN A 86 -23.24 -24.87 -25.96
N ALA A 87 -23.27 -23.54 -25.93
CA ALA A 87 -23.91 -22.73 -24.88
C ALA A 87 -23.41 -22.98 -23.43
N SER A 88 -22.27 -23.64 -23.24
CA SER A 88 -21.70 -23.88 -21.91
C SER A 88 -20.44 -23.03 -21.70
N SER A 89 -20.53 -22.02 -20.83
CA SER A 89 -19.40 -21.12 -20.54
C SER A 89 -19.44 -20.62 -19.11
N LEU A 90 -18.26 -20.28 -18.58
CA LEU A 90 -18.10 -19.57 -17.31
C LEU A 90 -17.86 -18.09 -17.59
N PHE A 91 -18.50 -17.21 -16.83
CA PHE A 91 -18.16 -15.80 -16.79
C PHE A 91 -17.30 -15.54 -15.56
N VAL A 92 -16.05 -15.13 -15.76
CA VAL A 92 -15.05 -15.00 -14.69
C VAL A 92 -14.36 -13.65 -14.75
N PHE A 93 -13.98 -13.13 -13.58
CA PHE A 93 -13.04 -12.03 -13.44
C PHE A 93 -11.66 -12.57 -13.10
N ILE A 94 -10.66 -12.24 -13.91
CA ILE A 94 -9.28 -12.64 -13.70
C ILE A 94 -8.45 -11.42 -13.32
N ARG A 95 -7.65 -11.52 -12.27
CA ARG A 95 -6.68 -10.48 -11.87
C ARG A 95 -5.27 -11.06 -11.86
N ILE A 96 -4.43 -10.53 -12.74
CA ILE A 96 -3.02 -10.89 -12.85
C ILE A 96 -2.20 -9.73 -12.33
N ASN A 97 -1.35 -10.01 -11.35
CA ASN A 97 -0.40 -9.05 -10.79
C ASN A 97 1.00 -9.66 -10.84
N ILE A 98 2.00 -8.80 -10.99
CA ILE A 98 3.40 -9.22 -10.84
C ILE A 98 3.63 -9.53 -9.36
N HIS A 99 4.18 -10.71 -9.07
CA HIS A 99 4.53 -11.07 -7.72
C HIS A 99 5.78 -10.29 -7.29
N ILE A 100 5.65 -9.53 -6.21
CA ILE A 100 6.74 -8.74 -5.62
C ILE A 100 6.84 -9.20 -4.18
N LYS A 101 8.05 -9.60 -3.76
CA LYS A 101 8.30 -9.98 -2.38
C LYS A 101 8.09 -8.79 -1.45
N SER A 102 7.69 -9.04 -0.21
CA SER A 102 7.39 -7.99 0.76
C SER A 102 8.57 -7.02 0.97
N GLU A 103 9.80 -7.54 0.96
CA GLU A 103 11.04 -6.76 1.08
C GLU A 103 11.25 -5.74 -0.05
N ASP A 104 10.81 -6.08 -1.27
CA ASP A 104 11.04 -5.28 -2.47
C ASP A 104 9.87 -4.34 -2.81
N GLN A 105 8.77 -4.38 -2.05
CA GLN A 105 7.56 -3.61 -2.38
C GLN A 105 7.79 -2.10 -2.39
N GLU A 106 8.58 -1.57 -1.47
CA GLU A 106 8.87 -0.14 -1.43
C GLU A 106 9.72 0.28 -2.64
N ILE A 107 10.71 -0.52 -2.99
CA ILE A 107 11.56 -0.29 -4.16
C ILE A 107 10.72 -0.33 -5.44
N ALA A 108 9.87 -1.35 -5.59
CA ALA A 108 8.99 -1.45 -6.75
C ALA A 108 8.03 -0.26 -6.87
N LYS A 109 7.42 0.19 -5.78
CA LYS A 109 6.59 1.41 -5.77
C LYS A 109 7.39 2.62 -6.22
N LYS A 110 8.66 2.73 -5.77
CA LYS A 110 9.55 3.82 -6.16
C LYS A 110 9.81 3.84 -7.67
N LEU A 111 10.00 2.65 -8.25
CA LEU A 111 10.29 2.47 -9.68
C LEU A 111 9.05 2.64 -10.58
N VAL A 112 7.86 2.23 -10.14
CA VAL A 112 6.63 2.33 -10.95
C VAL A 112 6.17 3.78 -11.11
N GLN A 113 6.42 4.65 -10.12
CA GLN A 113 5.95 6.04 -10.12
C GLN A 113 7.08 7.05 -9.84
N PRO A 114 8.11 7.14 -10.69
CA PRO A 114 9.35 7.87 -10.37
C PRO A 114 9.12 9.36 -10.07
N LEU A 115 8.23 10.02 -10.81
CA LEU A 115 7.93 11.45 -10.62
C LEU A 115 7.31 11.75 -9.26
N MET A 116 6.39 10.90 -8.80
CA MET A 116 5.75 11.05 -7.49
C MET A 116 6.79 10.94 -6.38
N ASN A 117 7.73 10.00 -6.50
CA ASN A 117 8.76 9.81 -5.47
C ASN A 117 9.75 10.97 -5.43
N GLN A 118 10.17 11.48 -6.59
CA GLN A 118 11.02 12.67 -6.62
C GLN A 118 10.33 13.91 -6.01
N ALA A 119 9.02 14.07 -6.24
CA ALA A 119 8.26 15.15 -5.60
C ALA A 119 8.19 14.97 -4.08
N ILE A 120 7.96 13.75 -3.59
CA ILE A 120 7.97 13.44 -2.15
C ILE A 120 9.36 13.73 -1.54
N GLU A 121 10.44 13.36 -2.22
CA GLU A 121 11.81 13.61 -1.76
C GLU A 121 12.14 15.11 -1.72
N ARG A 122 11.76 15.88 -2.76
CA ARG A 122 11.91 17.34 -2.75
C ARG A 122 11.12 17.99 -1.63
N ASN A 123 9.86 17.59 -1.44
CA ASN A 123 9.03 18.11 -0.35
C ASN A 123 9.60 17.78 1.04
N LYS A 124 10.23 16.60 1.21
CA LYS A 124 10.93 16.24 2.45
C LYS A 124 12.16 17.13 2.67
N LEU A 125 12.98 17.33 1.63
CA LEU A 125 14.15 18.22 1.68
C LEU A 125 13.74 19.66 2.01
N GLU A 126 12.67 20.18 1.41
CA GLU A 126 12.14 21.52 1.69
C GLU A 126 11.58 21.65 3.11
N GLN A 127 10.94 20.60 3.64
CA GLN A 127 10.49 20.57 5.04
C GLN A 127 11.65 20.51 6.02
N ASP A 128 12.70 19.74 5.71
CA ASP A 128 13.89 19.64 6.54
C ASP A 128 14.67 20.96 6.55
N SER A 129 14.79 21.63 5.39
CA SER A 129 15.39 22.96 5.32
C SER A 129 14.58 24.02 6.08
N ASN A 130 13.24 23.99 5.98
CA ASN A 130 12.39 24.95 6.71
C ASN A 130 12.40 24.72 8.24
N LYS A 131 12.62 23.49 8.70
CA LYS A 131 12.78 23.21 10.13
C LYS A 131 14.14 23.70 10.64
N GLN A 132 15.20 23.53 9.86
CA GLN A 132 16.54 24.02 10.24
C GLN A 132 16.60 25.54 10.31
N THR A 133 16.06 26.26 9.32
CA THR A 133 15.99 27.73 9.36
C THR A 133 15.17 28.22 10.55
N SER A 134 14.04 27.58 10.85
CA SER A 134 13.25 27.88 12.05
C SER A 134 14.04 27.66 13.35
N CYS A 135 14.86 26.61 13.45
CA CYS A 135 15.68 26.36 14.64
C CYS A 135 16.81 27.39 14.76
N GLU A 136 17.48 27.73 13.66
CA GLU A 136 18.56 28.73 13.61
C GLU A 136 18.04 30.15 13.93
N ASP A 137 16.85 30.51 13.45
CA ASP A 137 16.17 31.77 13.76
C ASP A 137 15.81 31.88 15.25
N ILE A 138 15.43 30.77 15.88
CA ILE A 138 15.15 30.74 17.32
C ILE A 138 16.45 30.85 18.13
N VAL A 139 17.50 30.12 17.74
CA VAL A 139 18.81 30.13 18.41
C VAL A 139 19.48 31.50 18.31
N SER A 140 19.42 32.16 17.16
CA SER A 140 19.97 33.51 16.98
C SER A 140 19.25 34.56 17.83
N LYS A 141 17.91 34.53 17.89
CA LYS A 141 17.11 35.42 18.76
C LYS A 141 17.41 35.21 20.26
N LEU A 142 17.72 33.98 20.67
CA LEU A 142 18.14 33.67 22.04
C LEU A 142 19.58 34.12 22.32
N SER A 143 20.50 33.94 21.36
CA SER A 143 21.91 34.37 21.49
C SER A 143 22.05 35.89 21.59
N VAL A 144 21.26 36.65 20.82
CA VAL A 144 21.25 38.12 20.89
C VAL A 144 20.75 38.62 22.26
N ARG A 145 19.91 37.85 22.96
CA ARG A 145 19.37 38.23 24.27
C ARG A 145 20.40 38.16 25.41
N ASN A 146 21.50 37.42 25.23
CA ASN A 146 22.48 37.16 26.29
C ASN A 146 23.61 38.20 26.41
N HIS A 147 23.69 39.20 25.54
CA HIS A 147 24.75 40.23 25.60
C HIS A 147 24.29 41.57 26.19
N ASN A 148 23.00 41.69 26.56
CA ASN A 148 22.43 42.97 27.00
C ASN A 148 22.08 42.99 28.51
N THR A 149 22.27 41.89 29.24
CA THR A 149 21.93 41.82 30.67
C THR A 149 23.11 42.07 31.61
N THR A 150 24.36 42.01 31.14
CA THR A 150 25.54 42.25 32.00
C THR A 150 25.88 43.73 32.19
N SER A 151 25.24 44.65 31.44
CA SER A 151 25.54 46.09 31.53
C SER A 151 24.64 46.87 32.48
N MET A 152 23.48 46.34 32.88
CA MET A 152 22.55 47.08 33.77
C MET A 152 22.77 46.80 35.26
N GLU A 153 23.37 45.66 35.64
CA GLU A 153 23.68 45.38 37.05
C GLU A 153 24.92 46.14 37.56
N SER A 154 25.88 46.48 36.68
CA SER A 154 27.07 47.26 37.07
C SER A 154 26.77 48.74 37.31
N GLU A 155 25.72 49.29 36.70
CA GLU A 155 25.37 50.71 36.80
C GLU A 155 24.46 51.02 38.01
N LEU A 156 23.72 50.02 38.51
CA LEU A 156 22.92 50.13 39.74
C LEU A 156 23.79 50.01 41.02
N MET A 157 24.90 49.26 40.97
CA MET A 157 25.80 49.10 42.12
C MET A 157 26.66 50.34 42.41
N PHE A 158 26.83 51.25 41.45
CA PHE A 158 27.64 52.47 41.60
C PHE A 158 26.84 53.69 42.11
N ARG A 159 25.51 53.64 42.06
CA ARG A 159 24.64 54.78 42.41
C ARG A 159 24.15 54.78 43.85
N GLU A 160 24.19 53.65 44.56
CA GLU A 160 23.77 53.60 45.97
C GLU A 160 24.85 54.07 46.97
N GLN A 161 26.08 54.38 46.52
CA GLN A 161 27.17 54.79 47.42
C GLN A 161 27.35 56.31 47.59
N THR A 162 26.62 57.16 46.87
CA THR A 162 26.87 58.63 46.88
C THR A 162 25.80 59.49 47.54
N GLU A 163 24.87 58.93 48.31
CA GLU A 163 23.92 59.72 49.13
C GLU A 163 24.03 59.37 50.63
N LYS A 164 25.20 59.64 51.22
CA LYS A 164 25.32 59.86 52.67
C LYS A 164 26.28 61.03 52.91
N ILE A 165 25.74 62.24 53.02
CA ILE A 165 26.42 63.37 53.63
C ILE A 165 25.77 63.57 55.02
N PRO A 166 26.52 63.40 56.13
CA PRO A 166 26.04 63.79 57.45
C PRO A 166 26.29 65.28 57.65
N THR A 167 25.25 66.08 57.89
CA THR A 167 25.39 67.44 58.43
C THR A 167 25.25 67.41 59.94
N TYR A 168 26.32 67.86 60.61
CA TYR A 168 26.41 68.05 62.06
C TYR A 168 25.75 69.37 62.51
N GLU A 169 25.40 69.38 63.79
CA GLU A 169 24.57 70.30 64.59
C GLU A 169 25.00 71.78 64.69
N THR A 170 24.10 72.65 65.18
CA THR A 170 24.44 73.56 66.30
C THR A 170 23.22 74.04 67.11
N LYS A 171 23.35 73.88 68.45
CA LYS A 171 22.72 74.53 69.63
C LYS A 171 21.26 74.24 70.00
#